data_AF-A0A9Q0W8K9-F1
#
_entry.id   AF-A0A9Q0W8K9-F1
#
_cell.length_a   1.000
_cell.length_b   1.000
_cell.length_c   1.000
_cell.angle_alpha   90.00
_cell.angle_beta   90.00
_cell.angle_gamma   90.00
#
_symmetry.space_group_name_H-M   'P 1'
#
loop_
_entity.id
_entity.type
_entity.pdbx_description
1 polymer ?
#
loop_
_entity_poly.entity_id
_entity_poly.type
_entity_poly.pdbx_seq_one_letter_code
_entity_poly.pdbx_strand_id
1 'polypeptide(L)'
;MARSVIFIIAIFLAFCALSCIAQQQPCATYKFLNNKHFSSCSDLPVLSSSLHWNYHPLSNRVDDAFRHTGVTDRRWIAWAVNPTSGGMIGSQAIVSFQRTDGSLAVYTSPITSYGTRLEQGNLSFPVSDLSATNQNN
;
A
#
# COMPACT_ATOMS: atom_id res chain seq x y z
N MET A 1 21.49 40.16 20.46
CA MET A 1 20.09 39.67 20.47
C MET A 1 19.51 39.55 19.06
N ALA A 2 19.46 40.61 18.23
CA ALA A 2 18.89 40.54 16.88
C ALA A 2 19.55 39.51 15.92
N ARG A 3 20.88 39.36 15.96
CA ARG A 3 21.61 38.37 15.12
C ARG A 3 21.24 36.92 15.44
N SER A 4 21.03 36.61 16.73
CA SER A 4 20.63 35.27 17.18
C SER A 4 19.18 34.96 16.77
N VAL A 5 18.29 35.96 16.80
CA VAL A 5 16.89 35.81 16.36
C VAL A 5 16.80 35.55 14.85
N ILE A 6 17.59 36.25 14.03
CA ILE A 6 17.64 36.03 12.58
C ILE A 6 18.12 34.62 12.25
N PHE A 7 19.13 34.12 12.98
CA PHE A 7 19.67 32.77 12.78
C PHE A 7 18.65 31.68 13.12
N ILE A 8 17.87 31.87 14.20
CA ILE A 8 16.81 30.93 14.61
C ILE A 8 15.67 30.90 13.58
N ILE A 9 15.27 32.06 13.06
CA ILE A 9 14.23 32.17 12.01
C ILE A 9 14.70 31.47 10.72
N ALA A 10 15.96 31.64 10.33
CA ALA A 10 16.52 30.98 9.15
C ALA A 10 16.55 29.45 9.29
N ILE A 11 16.90 28.92 10.48
CA ILE A 11 16.87 27.48 10.77
C ILE A 11 15.43 26.94 10.72
N PHE A 12 14.46 27.66 11.30
CA PHE A 12 13.06 27.25 11.29
C PHE A 12 12.48 27.22 9.87
N LEU A 13 12.78 28.23 9.05
CA LEU A 13 12.37 28.27 7.63
C LEU A 13 13.03 27.16 6.80
N ALA A 14 14.30 26.85 7.05
CA ALA A 14 14.99 25.73 6.41
C ALA A 14 14.35 24.38 6.80
N PHE A 15 13.99 24.21 8.07
CA PHE A 15 13.34 22.99 8.57
C PHE A 15 11.93 22.80 7.97
N CYS A 16 11.14 23.88 7.88
CA CYS A 16 9.84 23.87 7.18
C CYS A 16 9.97 23.54 5.69
N ALA A 17 11.00 24.06 5.01
CA ALA A 17 11.24 23.78 3.60
C ALA A 17 11.61 22.31 3.36
N LEU A 18 12.41 21.68 4.23
CA LEU A 18 12.75 20.25 4.11
C LEU A 18 11.54 19.32 4.34
N SER A 19 10.61 19.68 5.22
CA SER A 19 9.39 18.88 5.43
C SER A 19 8.42 18.87 4.25
N CYS A 20 8.59 19.79 3.28
CA CYS A 20 7.70 19.90 2.12
C CYS A 20 8.11 18.99 0.94
N ILE A 21 9.28 18.35 0.99
CA ILE A 21 9.86 17.60 -0.15
C ILE A 21 9.37 16.13 -0.19
N ALA A 22 8.66 15.66 0.82
CA ALA A 22 8.04 14.32 0.80
C ALA A 22 6.71 14.31 0.03
N GLN A 23 6.64 14.97 -1.12
CA GLN A 23 5.49 14.86 -2.00
C GLN A 23 5.63 13.56 -2.79
N GLN A 24 4.81 12.55 -2.44
CA GLN A 24 4.77 11.32 -3.21
C GLN A 24 4.34 11.66 -4.65
N GLN A 25 5.04 11.10 -5.63
CA GLN A 25 4.59 11.21 -7.01
C GLN A 25 3.17 10.64 -7.12
N PRO A 26 2.25 11.32 -7.82
CA PRO A 26 0.88 10.83 -7.98
C PRO A 26 0.87 9.39 -8.50
N CYS A 27 -0.03 8.56 -7.97
CA CYS A 27 -0.15 7.15 -8.37
C CYS A 27 -0.21 6.98 -9.88
N ALA A 28 -0.84 7.91 -10.59
CA ALA A 28 -1.05 7.87 -12.05
C ALA A 28 0.25 7.87 -12.86
N THR A 29 1.36 8.33 -12.27
CA THR A 29 2.67 8.34 -12.94
C THR A 29 3.45 7.04 -12.79
N TYR A 30 3.05 6.17 -11.87
CA TYR A 30 3.77 4.93 -11.59
C TYR A 30 3.51 3.89 -12.68
N LYS A 31 4.59 3.25 -13.14
CA LYS A 31 4.53 2.19 -14.15
C LYS A 31 4.89 0.86 -13.52
N PHE A 32 3.97 -0.10 -13.58
CA PHE A 32 4.23 -1.46 -13.14
C PHE A 32 5.09 -2.21 -14.18
N LEU A 33 5.85 -3.20 -13.71
CA LEU A 33 6.61 -4.11 -14.57
C LEU A 33 5.69 -5.03 -15.38
N ASN A 34 6.28 -5.77 -16.33
CA ASN A 34 5.62 -6.79 -17.13
C ASN A 34 4.40 -6.26 -17.90
N ASN A 35 4.44 -4.98 -18.29
CA ASN A 35 3.35 -4.30 -18.99
C ASN A 35 2.00 -4.33 -18.25
N LYS A 36 1.99 -4.54 -16.93
CA LYS A 36 0.77 -4.33 -16.14
C LYS A 36 0.43 -2.84 -16.14
N HIS A 37 -0.79 -2.52 -16.53
CA HIS A 37 -1.27 -1.14 -16.59
C HIS A 37 -2.63 -1.04 -15.92
N PHE A 38 -2.82 -0.01 -15.10
CA PHE A 38 -4.07 0.27 -14.42
C PHE A 38 -4.61 1.62 -14.88
N SER A 39 -5.86 1.65 -15.30
CA SER A 39 -6.57 2.82 -15.80
C SER A 39 -7.01 3.77 -14.69
N SER A 40 -7.16 3.24 -13.47
CA SER A 40 -7.60 3.99 -12.30
C SER A 40 -6.63 3.77 -11.15
N CYS A 41 -6.42 4.81 -10.35
CA CYS A 41 -5.64 4.71 -9.12
C CYS A 41 -6.07 5.77 -8.10
N SER A 42 -5.69 5.56 -6.84
CA SER A 42 -5.89 6.48 -5.74
C SER A 42 -4.71 6.41 -4.78
N ASP A 43 -4.12 7.56 -4.48
CA ASP A 43 -3.17 7.70 -3.37
C ASP A 43 -3.93 7.67 -2.04
N LEU A 44 -3.52 6.79 -1.14
CA LEU A 44 -4.12 6.65 0.17
C LEU A 44 -3.49 7.67 1.13
N PRO A 45 -4.26 8.22 2.08
CA PRO A 45 -3.81 9.33 2.91
C PRO A 45 -2.71 8.97 3.91
N VAL A 46 -2.43 7.68 4.09
CA VAL A 46 -1.49 7.19 5.10
C VAL A 46 -0.60 6.09 4.54
N LEU A 47 0.49 5.83 5.27
CA LEU A 47 1.40 4.71 5.01
C LEU A 47 2.01 4.75 3.61
N SER A 48 2.21 5.91 3.01
CA SER A 48 2.94 6.03 1.74
C SER A 48 2.46 5.03 0.67
N SER A 49 1.15 4.87 0.53
CA SER A 49 0.51 3.77 -0.19
C SER A 49 -0.48 4.25 -1.25
N SER A 50 -0.70 3.42 -2.27
CA SER A 50 -1.69 3.68 -3.32
C SER A 50 -2.37 2.40 -3.78
N LEU A 51 -3.62 2.55 -4.23
CA LEU A 51 -4.42 1.50 -4.82
C LEU A 51 -4.56 1.76 -6.32
N HIS A 52 -4.45 0.72 -7.13
CA HIS A 52 -4.56 0.76 -8.59
C HIS A 52 -5.54 -0.32 -9.03
N TRP A 53 -6.39 -0.03 -10.00
CA TRP A 53 -7.37 -1.01 -10.47
C TRP A 53 -7.81 -0.83 -11.93
N ASN A 54 -8.29 -1.93 -12.50
CA ASN A 54 -9.10 -1.98 -13.72
C ASN A 54 -10.40 -2.70 -13.40
N TYR A 55 -11.53 -2.13 -13.80
CA TYR A 55 -12.82 -2.78 -13.68
C TYR A 55 -13.27 -3.31 -15.05
N HIS A 56 -13.63 -4.60 -15.08
CA HIS A 56 -14.11 -5.31 -16.26
C HIS A 56 -15.60 -5.62 -16.08
N PRO A 57 -16.51 -4.74 -16.52
CA PRO A 57 -17.95 -4.87 -16.23
C PRO A 57 -18.59 -6.10 -16.88
N LEU A 58 -18.08 -6.57 -18.02
CA LEU A 58 -18.64 -7.73 -18.72
C LEU A 58 -18.40 -9.05 -17.96
N SER A 59 -17.30 -9.14 -17.20
CA SER A 59 -16.92 -10.32 -16.43
C SER A 59 -17.08 -10.13 -14.93
N ASN A 60 -17.55 -8.95 -14.48
CA ASN A 60 -17.61 -8.55 -13.07
C ASN A 60 -16.28 -8.77 -12.33
N ARG A 61 -15.16 -8.58 -13.02
CA ARG A 61 -13.80 -8.76 -12.49
C ARG A 61 -13.18 -7.41 -12.20
N VAL A 62 -12.43 -7.34 -11.11
CA VAL A 62 -11.52 -6.24 -10.81
C VAL A 62 -10.11 -6.82 -10.84
N ASP A 63 -9.22 -6.19 -11.60
CA ASP A 63 -7.79 -6.37 -11.39
C ASP A 63 -7.31 -5.25 -10.48
N ASP A 64 -6.60 -5.59 -9.42
CA ASP A 64 -6.16 -4.63 -8.43
C ASP A 64 -4.67 -4.78 -8.10
N ALA A 65 -4.06 -3.68 -7.64
CA ALA A 65 -2.73 -3.68 -7.07
C ALA A 65 -2.62 -2.65 -5.95
N PHE A 66 -2.27 -3.13 -4.76
CA PHE A 66 -1.84 -2.30 -3.65
C PHE A 66 -0.33 -2.08 -3.73
N ARG A 67 0.08 -0.81 -3.65
CA ARG A 67 1.49 -0.40 -3.68
C ARG A 67 1.83 0.36 -2.40
N HIS A 68 3.00 0.07 -1.85
CA HIS A 68 3.56 0.78 -0.71
C HIS A 68 5.02 1.14 -1.00
N THR A 69 5.44 2.34 -0.62
CA THR A 69 6.80 2.86 -0.81
C THR A 69 7.52 3.06 0.52
N GLY A 70 8.86 3.06 0.49
CA GLY A 70 9.65 3.23 1.71
C GLY A 70 9.64 2.00 2.60
N VAL A 71 9.55 0.81 2.00
CA VAL A 71 9.61 -0.47 2.71
C VAL A 71 11.06 -0.72 3.14
N THR A 72 11.37 -0.40 4.40
CA THR A 72 12.63 -0.78 5.06
C THR A 72 12.37 -1.99 5.96
N ASP A 73 13.00 -3.14 5.70
CA ASP A 73 12.96 -4.37 6.50
C ASP A 73 11.59 -4.75 7.10
N ARG A 74 10.46 -4.40 6.45
CA ARG A 74 9.12 -4.67 6.98
C ARG A 74 8.78 -6.13 6.72
N ARG A 75 8.53 -6.87 7.81
CA ARG A 75 8.35 -8.32 7.77
C ARG A 75 7.06 -8.78 7.09
N TRP A 76 6.09 -7.90 6.82
CA TRP A 76 4.86 -8.19 6.08
C TRP A 76 4.09 -6.90 5.73
N ILE A 77 3.20 -7.00 4.75
CA ILE A 77 2.20 -5.99 4.36
C ILE A 77 0.86 -6.71 4.29
N ALA A 78 -0.20 -6.10 4.82
CA ALA A 78 -1.56 -6.56 4.59
C ALA A 78 -2.45 -5.37 4.24
N TRP A 79 -3.34 -5.58 3.28
CA TRP A 79 -4.41 -4.66 2.94
C TRP A 79 -5.69 -5.47 2.74
N ALA A 80 -6.85 -4.85 2.89
CA ALA A 80 -8.12 -5.57 2.88
C ALA A 80 -9.25 -4.72 2.33
N VAL A 81 -10.29 -5.40 1.87
CA VAL A 81 -11.59 -4.81 1.55
C VAL A 81 -12.64 -5.22 2.58
N ASN A 82 -13.70 -4.42 2.70
CA ASN A 82 -14.85 -4.66 3.56
C ASN A 82 -16.12 -4.89 2.73
N PRO A 83 -16.41 -6.13 2.28
CA PRO A 83 -17.52 -6.37 1.36
C PRO A 83 -18.91 -6.22 1.97
N THR A 84 -19.02 -6.36 3.30
CA THR A 84 -20.31 -6.40 4.01
C THR A 84 -20.54 -5.18 4.91
N SER A 85 -19.56 -4.84 5.74
CA SER A 85 -19.61 -3.70 6.66
C SER A 85 -18.22 -3.13 6.92
N GLY A 86 -18.14 -1.82 7.18
CA GLY A 86 -16.88 -1.20 7.60
C GLY A 86 -16.41 -1.68 8.97
N GLY A 87 -15.09 -1.73 9.15
CA GLY A 87 -14.44 -2.20 10.39
C GLY A 87 -13.40 -3.28 10.11
N MET A 88 -12.72 -3.76 11.15
CA MET A 88 -11.69 -4.81 10.98
C MET A 88 -12.30 -6.22 10.86
N ILE A 89 -13.32 -6.52 11.68
CA ILE A 89 -14.00 -7.81 11.62
C ILE A 89 -14.86 -7.85 10.35
N GLY A 90 -14.75 -8.93 9.58
CA GLY A 90 -15.37 -9.09 8.27
C GLY A 90 -14.50 -8.58 7.12
N SER A 91 -13.35 -7.95 7.40
CA SER A 91 -12.37 -7.59 6.37
C SER A 91 -11.82 -8.84 5.69
N GLN A 92 -11.56 -8.70 4.40
CA GLN A 92 -11.01 -9.77 3.57
C GLN A 92 -9.69 -9.31 3.00
N ALA A 93 -8.61 -9.85 3.54
CA ALA A 93 -7.27 -9.33 3.38
C ALA A 93 -6.46 -10.10 2.34
N ILE A 94 -5.53 -9.38 1.72
CA ILE A 94 -4.41 -9.92 0.98
C ILE A 94 -3.15 -9.57 1.78
N VAL A 95 -2.36 -10.60 2.07
CA VAL A 95 -1.17 -10.53 2.90
C VAL A 95 0.03 -10.89 2.05
N SER A 96 1.09 -10.11 2.14
CA SER A 96 2.37 -10.40 1.50
C SER A 96 3.53 -10.23 2.48
N PHE A 97 4.56 -11.03 2.33
CA PHE A 97 5.76 -10.93 3.14
C PHE A 97 6.98 -11.52 2.45
N GLN A 98 8.16 -11.06 2.84
CA GLN A 98 9.42 -11.64 2.36
C GLN A 98 9.78 -12.87 3.19
N ARG A 99 9.97 -14.00 2.52
CA ARG A 99 10.49 -15.22 3.12
C ARG A 99 11.98 -15.09 3.42
N THR A 100 12.50 -16.01 4.23
CA THR A 100 13.92 -16.05 4.60
C THR A 100 14.85 -16.28 3.41
N ASP A 101 14.37 -16.87 2.32
CA ASP A 101 15.10 -17.07 1.06
C ASP A 101 15.07 -15.83 0.14
N GLY A 102 14.45 -14.74 0.58
CA GLY A 102 14.31 -13.50 -0.17
C GLY A 102 13.12 -13.45 -1.13
N SER A 103 12.43 -14.57 -1.37
CA SER A 103 11.22 -14.62 -2.19
C SER A 103 10.04 -13.95 -1.49
N LEU A 104 9.04 -13.48 -2.26
CA LEU A 104 7.80 -12.95 -1.70
C LEU A 104 6.73 -14.03 -1.63
N ALA A 105 6.12 -14.16 -0.46
CA ALA A 105 4.87 -14.86 -0.25
C ALA A 105 3.71 -13.88 -0.44
N VAL A 106 2.59 -14.38 -0.98
CA VAL A 106 1.33 -13.65 -1.05
C VAL A 106 0.17 -14.65 -0.93
N TYR A 107 -0.84 -14.30 -0.15
CA TYR A 107 -2.01 -15.14 0.08
C TYR A 107 -3.19 -14.32 0.61
N THR A 108 -4.38 -14.92 0.62
CA THR A 108 -5.60 -14.31 1.16
C THR A 108 -5.85 -14.72 2.61
N SER A 109 -6.46 -13.83 3.40
CA SER A 109 -6.77 -14.07 4.80
C SER A 109 -8.12 -13.43 5.19
N PRO A 110 -9.14 -14.23 5.60
CA PRO A 110 -10.39 -13.70 6.12
C PRO A 110 -10.23 -13.27 7.58
N ILE A 111 -10.59 -12.02 7.90
CA ILE A 111 -10.48 -11.46 9.25
C ILE A 111 -11.79 -11.62 9.99
N THR A 112 -11.88 -12.65 10.84
CA THR A 112 -13.10 -12.98 11.58
C THR A 112 -13.09 -12.53 13.05
N SER A 113 -11.93 -12.08 13.54
CA SER A 113 -11.77 -11.58 14.91
C SER A 113 -10.60 -10.60 15.03
N TYR A 114 -10.57 -9.82 16.11
CA TYR A 114 -9.43 -8.96 16.45
C TYR A 114 -8.16 -9.74 16.82
N GLY A 115 -8.29 -11.02 17.18
CA GLY A 115 -7.16 -11.90 17.52
C GLY A 115 -6.54 -12.60 16.31
N THR A 116 -6.87 -12.19 15.08
CA THR A 116 -6.32 -12.76 13.85
C THR A 116 -4.80 -12.77 13.86
N ARG A 117 -4.21 -13.85 13.34
CA ARG A 117 -2.77 -13.93 13.05
C ARG A 117 -2.50 -13.85 11.56
N LEU A 118 -3.47 -13.31 10.80
CA LEU A 118 -3.48 -13.27 9.34
C LEU A 118 -3.36 -14.68 8.75
N GLU A 119 -4.09 -15.64 9.28
CA GLU A 119 -4.07 -17.01 8.81
C GLU A 119 -4.54 -17.09 7.34
N GLN A 120 -3.86 -17.92 6.55
CA GLN A 120 -4.26 -18.14 5.16
C GLN A 120 -5.65 -18.80 5.11
N GLY A 121 -6.53 -18.26 4.26
CA GLY A 121 -7.88 -18.77 4.09
C GLY A 121 -8.57 -18.18 2.87
N ASN A 122 -9.70 -18.78 2.50
CA ASN A 122 -10.48 -18.35 1.36
C ASN A 122 -11.28 -17.08 1.67
N LEU A 123 -11.39 -16.22 0.67
CA LEU A 123 -12.28 -15.06 0.68
C LEU A 123 -13.70 -15.49 0.23
N SER A 124 -14.69 -14.65 0.49
CA SER A 124 -16.07 -14.85 0.03
C SER A 124 -16.24 -14.65 -1.47
N PHE A 125 -15.20 -14.18 -2.15
CA PHE A 125 -15.13 -13.98 -3.59
C PHE A 125 -13.86 -14.67 -4.14
N PRO A 126 -13.89 -15.14 -5.39
CA PRO A 126 -12.73 -15.78 -6.01
C PRO A 126 -11.59 -14.77 -6.20
N VAL A 127 -10.36 -15.21 -5.93
CA VAL A 127 -9.13 -14.44 -6.18
C VAL A 127 -8.23 -15.28 -7.07
N SER A 128 -7.73 -14.69 -8.16
CA SER A 128 -6.80 -15.30 -9.10
C SER A 128 -5.59 -14.40 -9.33
N ASP A 129 -4.56 -14.93 -9.98
CA ASP A 129 -3.39 -14.17 -10.44
C ASP A 129 -2.62 -13.42 -9.32
N LEU A 130 -2.75 -13.93 -8.09
CA LEU A 130 -2.17 -13.34 -6.90
C LEU A 130 -0.65 -13.37 -6.97
N SER A 131 -0.04 -12.19 -6.88
CA SER A 131 1.41 -12.01 -6.98
C SER A 131 1.87 -10.84 -6.13
N ALA A 132 3.09 -10.91 -5.62
CA ALA A 132 3.74 -9.81 -4.93
C ALA A 132 5.15 -9.63 -5.50
N THR A 133 5.54 -8.37 -5.66
CA THR A 133 6.88 -7.99 -6.11
C THR A 133 7.42 -6.90 -5.20
N ASN A 134 8.75 -6.88 -5.03
CA ASN A 134 9.44 -5.77 -4.41
C ASN A 134 10.30 -5.14 -5.49
N GLN A 135 10.14 -3.83 -5.68
CA GLN A 135 11.07 -3.03 -6.48
C GLN A 135 11.98 -2.30 -5.50
N ASN A 136 13.20 -2.80 -5.39
CA ASN A 136 14.28 -1.98 -4.85
C ASN A 136 14.53 -0.86 -5.87
N ASN A 137 14.40 0.39 -5.43
CA ASN A 137 14.92 1.53 -6.18
C ASN A 137 16.45 1.50 -6.17
#